data_AF-A0ABD3T8B4-F1
#
_entry.id   AF-A0ABD3T8B4-F1
#
_cell.length_a   1.000
_cell.length_b   1.000
_cell.length_c   1.000
_cell.angle_alpha   90.00
_cell.angle_beta   90.00
_cell.angle_gamma   90.00
#
_symmetry.space_group_name_H-M   'P 1'
#
loop_
_entity.id
_entity.type
_entity.pdbx_description
1 polymer ?
#
loop_
_entity_poly.entity_id
_entity_poly.type
_entity_poly.pdbx_seq_one_letter_code
_entity_poly.pdbx_strand_id
1 'polypeptide(L)'
;FQDVQDTKGLDLFSWNPCTQFTEGDCSNVAVRLLWLRCFALVTVLSRANSDICTKTSACSCTYSDGSTVDLSPLDSSGGTPRFYDVLDDQRVDMFSWNPCTPFSEGSCNNVAVCQKRTFIPNPEYYSLGDQNSAVFANDNTGKPTLSYKAVQGGVSRTSIITLTCEQQTDGILLAAGEKEPTKYYMELKSKYACPKVGPTVTPTTQHGGGNETKGGLSIGTVLFLSEKNPGAKLFQIFLSGAKYLALLKMAYCLSFGRVGDLITQKCDGFKDCAKEDE
;
A
#
# COMPACT_ATOMS: atom_id res chain seq x y z
N PHE A 1 20.89 -15.42 -64.25
CA PHE A 1 19.66 -16.07 -64.72
C PHE A 1 18.58 -15.82 -63.69
N GLN A 2 17.48 -15.15 -63.96
CA GLN A 2 16.95 -14.49 -65.16
C GLN A 2 15.69 -13.83 -64.57
N ASP A 3 15.55 -12.51 -64.69
CA ASP A 3 14.42 -11.86 -65.36
C ASP A 3 13.05 -11.88 -64.63
N VAL A 4 12.11 -10.95 -64.78
CA VAL A 4 12.01 -9.56 -65.29
C VAL A 4 10.49 -9.26 -65.31
N GLN A 5 10.11 -7.98 -65.21
CA GLN A 5 8.85 -7.34 -65.68
C GLN A 5 7.58 -7.50 -64.81
N ASP A 6 7.06 -6.42 -64.22
CA ASP A 6 6.28 -5.28 -64.81
C ASP A 6 4.78 -5.60 -64.93
N THR A 7 3.93 -4.80 -64.28
CA THR A 7 2.95 -3.89 -64.92
C THR A 7 1.80 -3.44 -64.00
N LYS A 8 1.51 -2.12 -64.07
CA LYS A 8 0.19 -1.44 -64.07
C LYS A 8 -0.65 -1.55 -62.77
N GLY A 9 -0.99 -0.49 -62.06
CA GLY A 9 -1.60 0.78 -62.51
C GLY A 9 -3.08 0.75 -62.10
N LEU A 10 -3.56 1.73 -61.32
CA LEU A 10 -4.96 2.17 -61.20
C LEU A 10 -5.09 3.34 -60.21
N ASP A 11 -5.20 4.53 -60.81
CA ASP A 11 -6.11 5.64 -60.53
C ASP A 11 -6.35 6.17 -59.10
N LEU A 12 -5.87 7.41 -58.95
CA LEU A 12 -6.27 8.41 -57.98
C LEU A 12 -7.77 8.69 -58.03
N PHE A 13 -8.50 8.28 -56.99
CA PHE A 13 -9.76 8.92 -56.63
C PHE A 13 -9.48 10.12 -55.72
N SER A 14 -9.63 11.31 -56.30
CA SER A 14 -9.78 12.58 -55.61
C SER A 14 -10.99 12.51 -54.66
N TRP A 15 -10.72 12.54 -53.36
CA TRP A 15 -11.71 12.90 -52.35
C TRP A 15 -11.32 14.27 -51.80
N ASN A 16 -12.12 15.26 -52.18
CA ASN A 16 -12.21 16.56 -51.52
C ASN A 16 -13.10 16.40 -50.27
N PRO A 17 -12.58 16.72 -49.07
CA PRO A 17 -13.42 17.23 -48.01
C PRO A 17 -12.91 18.61 -47.56
N CYS A 18 -13.11 19.63 -48.38
CA CYS A 18 -13.25 21.00 -47.87
C CYS A 18 -14.72 21.21 -47.51
N THR A 19 -15.16 20.59 -46.41
CA THR A 19 -16.36 21.04 -45.70
C THR A 19 -15.90 21.97 -44.59
N GLN A 20 -16.45 23.17 -44.66
CA GLN A 20 -16.14 24.33 -43.83
C GLN A 20 -16.35 23.99 -42.35
N PHE A 21 -15.27 24.00 -41.58
CA PHE A 21 -15.35 24.20 -40.14
C PHE A 21 -15.20 25.69 -39.86
N THR A 22 -16.26 26.28 -39.30
CA THR A 22 -16.27 27.65 -38.82
C THR A 22 -15.30 27.82 -37.65
N GLU A 23 -14.53 28.92 -37.65
CA GLU A 23 -13.37 29.20 -36.79
C GLU A 23 -13.69 29.47 -35.30
N GLY A 24 -14.81 28.97 -34.77
CA GLY A 24 -15.29 29.31 -33.42
C GLY A 24 -14.96 28.33 -32.29
N ASP A 25 -14.80 27.03 -32.58
CA ASP A 25 -14.95 25.99 -31.55
C ASP A 25 -13.70 25.10 -31.28
N CYS A 26 -12.62 25.26 -32.05
CA CYS A 26 -11.43 24.41 -31.90
C CYS A 26 -10.64 24.64 -30.60
N SER A 27 -10.78 25.80 -29.95
CA SER A 27 -10.04 26.14 -28.72
C SER A 27 -10.52 25.31 -27.51
N ASN A 28 -11.83 25.06 -27.41
CA ASN A 28 -12.41 24.42 -26.23
C ASN A 28 -12.20 22.90 -26.19
N VAL A 29 -12.13 22.23 -27.35
CA VAL A 29 -11.96 20.77 -27.42
C VAL A 29 -10.53 20.36 -27.08
N ALA A 30 -9.53 21.09 -27.60
CA ALA A 30 -8.12 20.84 -27.30
C ALA A 30 -7.80 21.05 -25.81
N VAL A 31 -8.34 22.11 -25.20
CA VAL A 31 -8.16 22.40 -23.76
C VAL A 31 -8.83 21.35 -22.88
N ARG A 32 -10.02 20.87 -23.25
CA ARG A 32 -10.72 19.79 -22.52
C ARG A 32 -10.00 18.45 -22.59
N LEU A 33 -9.43 18.09 -23.75
CA LEU A 33 -8.64 16.86 -23.91
C LEU A 33 -7.31 16.93 -23.15
N LEU A 34 -6.68 18.11 -23.09
CA LEU A 34 -5.47 18.33 -22.31
C LEU A 34 -5.75 18.24 -20.80
N TRP A 35 -6.87 18.82 -20.33
CA TRP A 35 -7.33 18.72 -18.94
C TRP A 35 -7.62 17.27 -18.54
N LEU A 36 -8.29 16.49 -19.39
CA LEU A 36 -8.57 15.07 -19.13
C LEU A 36 -7.29 14.23 -19.08
N ARG A 37 -6.30 14.51 -19.92
CA ARG A 37 -4.99 13.84 -19.87
C ARG A 37 -4.19 14.21 -18.62
N CYS A 38 -4.19 15.47 -18.20
CA CYS A 38 -3.55 15.89 -16.95
C CYS A 38 -4.26 15.31 -15.71
N PHE A 39 -5.60 15.28 -15.70
CA PHE A 39 -6.37 14.72 -14.59
C PHE A 39 -6.15 13.21 -14.46
N ALA A 40 -6.11 12.48 -15.58
CA ALA A 40 -5.74 11.05 -15.58
C ALA A 40 -4.31 10.83 -15.06
N LEU A 41 -3.34 11.68 -15.45
CA LEU A 41 -1.95 11.60 -14.97
C LEU A 41 -1.83 11.86 -13.46
N VAL A 42 -2.63 12.78 -12.91
CA VAL A 42 -2.67 13.09 -11.48
C VAL A 42 -3.34 11.97 -10.67
N THR A 43 -4.37 11.31 -11.21
CA THR A 43 -5.01 10.18 -10.52
C THR A 43 -4.11 8.93 -10.41
N VAL A 44 -3.24 8.69 -11.39
CA VAL A 44 -2.30 7.54 -11.38
C VAL A 44 -1.17 7.70 -10.35
N LEU A 45 -0.90 8.93 -9.89
CA LEU A 45 0.12 9.22 -8.87
C LEU A 45 -0.39 9.12 -7.43
N SER A 46 -1.66 8.77 -7.22
CA SER A 46 -2.17 8.37 -5.91
C SER A 46 -1.69 6.95 -5.60
N ARG A 47 -0.37 6.74 -5.57
CA ARG A 47 0.21 5.56 -4.92
C ARG A 47 -0.22 5.66 -3.46
N ALA A 48 -1.09 4.74 -3.05
CA ALA A 48 -1.19 4.40 -1.64
C ALA A 48 0.22 4.03 -1.20
N ASN A 49 0.91 4.95 -0.52
CA ASN A 49 2.12 4.59 0.20
C ASN A 49 1.65 3.51 1.17
N SER A 50 2.00 2.24 0.91
CA SER A 50 1.72 1.19 1.88
C SER A 50 2.56 1.55 3.08
N ASP A 51 1.90 2.09 4.09
CA ASP A 51 2.57 2.54 5.28
C ASP A 51 3.22 1.33 5.95
N ILE A 52 4.48 1.48 6.35
CA ILE A 52 5.25 0.38 6.93
C ILE A 52 4.95 0.39 8.43
N CYS A 53 4.51 -0.75 8.95
CA CYS A 53 4.24 -0.89 10.37
C CYS A 53 5.57 -0.82 11.15
N THR A 54 5.76 0.24 11.92
CA THR A 54 6.97 0.44 12.71
C THR A 54 6.90 -0.42 13.97
N LYS A 55 7.89 -1.29 14.17
CA LYS A 55 7.99 -2.20 15.31
C LYS A 55 7.92 -1.43 16.64
N THR A 56 6.98 -1.77 17.50
CA THR A 56 6.90 -1.26 18.89
C THR A 56 7.28 -2.33 19.91
N SER A 57 7.05 -3.61 19.60
CA SER A 57 7.56 -4.75 20.38
C SER A 57 7.89 -5.94 19.46
N ALA A 58 8.21 -7.11 20.03
CA ALA A 58 8.40 -8.33 19.24
C ALA A 58 7.13 -8.78 18.48
N CYS A 59 5.96 -8.36 18.93
CA CYS A 59 4.68 -8.82 18.42
C CYS A 59 3.64 -7.71 18.21
N SER A 60 4.08 -6.45 18.25
CA SER A 60 3.24 -5.30 17.94
C SER A 60 3.98 -4.25 17.13
N CYS A 61 3.22 -3.49 16.35
CA CYS A 61 3.72 -2.42 15.51
C CYS A 61 2.66 -1.34 15.30
N THR A 62 3.10 -0.15 14.88
CA THR A 62 2.26 1.03 14.68
C THR A 62 2.50 1.64 13.31
N TYR A 63 1.42 1.95 12.60
CA TYR A 63 1.44 2.68 11.34
C TYR A 63 1.50 4.20 11.58
N SER A 64 1.86 4.98 10.57
CA SER A 64 1.95 6.45 10.64
C SER A 64 0.60 7.13 10.87
N ASP A 65 -0.51 6.46 10.51
CA ASP A 65 -1.88 6.92 10.83
C ASP A 65 -2.29 6.69 12.30
N GLY A 66 -1.41 6.08 13.10
CA GLY A 66 -1.63 5.77 14.51
C GLY A 66 -2.41 4.47 14.75
N SER A 67 -2.78 3.75 13.70
CA SER A 67 -3.33 2.40 13.85
C SER A 67 -2.25 1.41 14.26
N THR A 68 -2.63 0.40 15.04
CA THR A 68 -1.71 -0.58 15.63
C THR A 68 -2.14 -2.00 15.33
N VAL A 69 -1.18 -2.86 15.05
CA VAL A 69 -1.35 -4.32 15.10
C VAL A 69 -0.69 -4.80 16.38
N ASP A 70 -1.43 -5.57 17.17
CA ASP A 70 -0.97 -6.11 18.44
C ASP A 70 -1.37 -7.58 18.55
N LEU A 71 -0.37 -8.46 18.47
CA LEU A 71 -0.53 -9.91 18.56
C LEU A 71 -0.43 -10.42 20.01
N SER A 72 -0.26 -9.54 21.01
CA SER A 72 -0.21 -9.94 22.42
C SER A 72 -1.38 -10.81 22.90
N PRO A 73 -2.63 -10.62 22.40
CA PRO A 73 -3.73 -11.50 22.81
C PRO A 73 -3.63 -12.94 22.29
N LEU A 74 -2.77 -13.19 21.29
CA LEU A 74 -2.48 -14.54 20.80
C LEU A 74 -1.40 -15.25 21.61
N ASP A 75 -0.66 -14.52 22.44
CA ASP A 75 0.49 -15.08 23.12
C ASP A 75 0.07 -16.15 24.13
N SER A 76 0.77 -17.29 24.08
CA SER A 76 0.63 -18.32 25.11
C SER A 76 1.65 -18.04 26.22
N SER A 77 1.19 -17.95 27.46
CA SER A 77 2.07 -17.83 28.62
C SER A 77 2.46 -19.22 29.14
N GLY A 78 3.66 -19.36 29.70
CA GLY A 78 4.14 -20.61 30.32
C GLY A 78 5.15 -21.41 29.49
N GLY A 79 5.82 -20.79 28.53
CA GLY A 79 6.94 -21.42 27.80
C GLY A 79 6.49 -22.48 26.78
N THR A 80 5.21 -22.49 26.42
CA THR A 80 4.65 -23.31 25.34
C THR A 80 4.19 -22.41 24.20
N PRO A 81 4.34 -22.81 22.93
CA PRO A 81 3.92 -21.97 21.83
C PRO A 81 2.39 -21.97 21.68
N ARG A 82 1.83 -20.85 21.23
CA ARG A 82 0.40 -20.75 20.90
C ARG A 82 0.00 -21.72 19.79
N PHE A 83 0.81 -21.76 18.73
CA PHE A 83 0.61 -22.65 17.61
C PHE A 83 1.65 -23.77 17.75
N TYR A 84 1.19 -24.97 18.10
CA TYR A 84 2.06 -26.11 18.37
C TYR A 84 1.98 -27.09 17.20
N ASP A 85 3.13 -27.51 16.66
CA ASP A 85 3.23 -28.59 15.69
C ASP A 85 2.27 -28.42 14.48
N VAL A 86 2.25 -27.23 13.88
CA VAL A 86 1.45 -26.95 12.67
C VAL A 86 2.13 -27.58 11.47
N LEU A 87 1.49 -28.60 10.88
CA LEU A 87 1.99 -29.34 9.74
C LEU A 87 2.02 -28.46 8.47
N ASP A 88 3.08 -28.59 7.67
CA ASP A 88 3.19 -27.89 6.40
C ASP A 88 2.39 -28.53 5.25
N ASP A 89 2.27 -27.80 4.14
CA ASP A 89 1.59 -28.26 2.92
C ASP A 89 2.09 -29.62 2.42
N GLN A 90 3.39 -29.89 2.58
CA GLN A 90 4.04 -31.13 2.12
C GLN A 90 3.95 -32.27 3.13
N ARG A 91 3.52 -31.98 4.37
CA ARG A 91 3.44 -32.92 5.49
C ARG A 91 4.78 -33.56 5.87
N VAL A 92 5.87 -32.82 5.72
CA VAL A 92 7.23 -33.28 6.04
C VAL A 92 7.82 -32.58 7.26
N ASP A 93 7.40 -31.34 7.49
CA ASP A 93 7.88 -30.48 8.55
C ASP A 93 6.68 -29.93 9.35
N MET A 94 6.89 -29.74 10.66
CA MET A 94 5.92 -29.15 11.58
C MET A 94 6.51 -27.88 12.17
N PHE A 95 5.66 -26.90 12.46
CA PHE A 95 6.09 -25.57 12.90
C PHE A 95 5.37 -25.17 14.17
N SER A 96 6.15 -24.77 15.17
CA SER A 96 5.68 -24.21 16.42
C SER A 96 6.00 -22.71 16.46
N TRP A 97 5.05 -21.88 16.84
CA TRP A 97 5.21 -20.41 16.89
C TRP A 97 4.51 -19.78 18.08
N ASN A 98 5.19 -18.82 18.71
CA ASN A 98 4.63 -17.93 19.73
C ASN A 98 5.06 -16.49 19.44
N PRO A 99 4.13 -15.52 19.33
CA PRO A 99 4.46 -14.20 18.84
C PRO A 99 5.28 -13.35 19.83
N CYS A 100 4.97 -13.37 21.13
CA CYS A 100 5.51 -12.39 22.08
C CYS A 100 6.45 -13.00 23.12
N THR A 101 6.15 -14.20 23.63
CA THR A 101 6.99 -14.84 24.65
C THR A 101 7.78 -16.01 24.08
N PRO A 102 9.05 -16.18 24.50
CA PRO A 102 9.88 -17.29 24.04
C PRO A 102 9.35 -18.62 24.58
N PHE A 103 9.55 -19.67 23.78
CA PHE A 103 9.29 -21.04 24.19
C PHE A 103 10.49 -21.94 23.87
N SER A 104 10.46 -23.16 24.39
CA SER A 104 11.48 -24.18 24.11
C SER A 104 10.82 -25.49 23.71
N GLU A 105 11.38 -26.16 22.71
CA GLU A 105 10.89 -27.43 22.17
C GLU A 105 12.06 -28.19 21.53
N GLY A 106 12.31 -29.43 21.98
CA GLY A 106 13.43 -30.22 21.48
C GLY A 106 14.77 -29.50 21.64
N SER A 107 15.47 -29.24 20.54
CA SER A 107 16.72 -28.44 20.55
C SER A 107 16.52 -26.94 20.31
N CYS A 108 15.29 -26.50 20.01
CA CYS A 108 14.95 -25.07 19.97
C CYS A 108 14.81 -24.55 21.41
N ASN A 109 15.65 -23.58 21.79
CA ASN A 109 15.65 -23.01 23.13
C ASN A 109 15.41 -21.51 23.08
N ASN A 110 14.44 -21.03 23.85
CA ASN A 110 14.06 -19.61 23.94
C ASN A 110 13.82 -18.96 22.56
N VAL A 111 13.02 -19.62 21.71
CA VAL A 111 12.75 -19.19 20.34
C VAL A 111 11.35 -18.57 20.19
N ALA A 112 11.15 -17.85 19.09
CA ALA A 112 9.83 -17.45 18.62
C ALA A 112 9.24 -18.49 17.69
N VAL A 113 10.06 -19.13 16.84
CA VAL A 113 9.64 -20.13 15.87
C VAL A 113 10.58 -21.33 15.92
N CYS A 114 10.02 -22.54 15.98
CA CYS A 114 10.75 -23.80 15.86
C CYS A 114 10.17 -24.64 14.72
N GLN A 115 11.05 -25.21 13.91
CA GLN A 115 10.70 -26.26 12.95
C GLN A 115 11.07 -27.61 13.54
N LYS A 116 10.19 -28.59 13.36
CA LYS A 116 10.39 -30.00 13.70
C LYS A 116 10.28 -30.84 12.43
N ARG A 117 11.37 -31.49 12.05
CA ARG A 117 11.44 -32.39 10.90
C ARG A 117 11.14 -33.81 11.34
N THR A 118 10.04 -34.39 10.86
CA THR A 118 9.53 -35.68 11.36
C THR A 118 9.72 -36.84 10.39
N PHE A 119 10.10 -36.59 9.13
CA PHE A 119 10.31 -37.63 8.11
C PHE A 119 11.63 -38.41 8.26
N ILE A 120 12.25 -38.37 9.44
CA ILE A 120 13.51 -39.05 9.77
C ILE A 120 13.35 -39.82 11.09
N PRO A 121 14.12 -40.91 11.32
CA PRO A 121 13.93 -41.77 12.50
C PRO A 121 14.00 -41.05 13.86
N ASN A 122 14.78 -39.97 13.93
CA ASN A 122 14.89 -39.11 15.11
C ASN A 122 14.51 -37.69 14.70
N PRO A 123 13.42 -37.11 15.23
CA PRO A 123 13.00 -35.76 14.86
C PRO A 123 14.12 -34.75 15.12
N GLU A 124 14.41 -33.93 14.12
CA GLU A 124 15.36 -32.82 14.23
C GLU A 124 14.61 -31.51 14.43
N TYR A 125 15.19 -30.63 15.23
CA TYR A 125 14.61 -29.32 15.55
C TYR A 125 15.55 -28.21 15.09
N TYR A 126 14.96 -27.20 14.44
CA TYR A 126 15.68 -26.07 13.87
C TYR A 126 15.05 -24.76 14.36
N SER A 127 15.86 -23.90 14.97
CA SER A 127 15.43 -22.55 15.32
C SER A 127 15.26 -21.71 14.05
N LEU A 128 14.12 -21.04 13.93
CA LEU A 128 13.80 -20.14 12.82
C LEU A 128 13.69 -18.68 13.26
N GLY A 129 14.17 -18.37 14.46
CA GLY A 129 14.30 -17.02 14.99
C GLY A 129 13.72 -16.84 16.39
N ASP A 130 14.07 -15.71 16.99
CA ASP A 130 13.66 -15.29 18.33
C ASP A 130 13.02 -13.89 18.31
N GLN A 131 12.38 -13.51 19.41
CA GLN A 131 11.67 -12.25 19.57
C GLN A 131 12.55 -11.00 19.33
N ASN A 132 13.86 -11.07 19.58
CA ASN A 132 14.77 -9.96 19.35
C ASN A 132 14.99 -9.74 17.84
N SER A 133 15.01 -10.82 17.07
CA SER A 133 15.13 -10.79 15.61
C SER A 133 13.86 -10.36 14.87
N ALA A 134 12.75 -10.10 15.58
CA ALA A 134 11.47 -9.76 14.98
C ALA A 134 11.55 -8.48 14.11
N VAL A 135 11.07 -8.55 12.87
CA VAL A 135 10.98 -7.41 11.94
C VAL A 135 9.60 -7.39 11.29
N PHE A 136 8.93 -6.24 11.37
CA PHE A 136 7.70 -5.96 10.63
C PHE A 136 8.02 -5.28 9.30
N ALA A 137 7.41 -5.76 8.22
CA ALA A 137 7.57 -5.23 6.86
C ALA A 137 6.30 -5.49 6.05
N ASN A 138 6.24 -5.00 4.81
CA ASN A 138 5.22 -5.41 3.86
C ASN A 138 5.86 -6.28 2.76
N ASP A 139 5.15 -7.30 2.30
CA ASP A 139 5.58 -8.09 1.15
C ASP A 139 5.43 -7.29 -0.17
N ASN A 140 5.82 -7.91 -1.28
CA ASN A 140 5.72 -7.30 -2.61
C ASN A 140 4.28 -7.02 -3.06
N THR A 141 3.27 -7.55 -2.36
CA THR A 141 1.85 -7.32 -2.60
C THR A 141 1.25 -6.28 -1.65
N GLY A 142 2.07 -5.73 -0.74
CA GLY A 142 1.66 -4.76 0.27
C GLY A 142 1.02 -5.38 1.51
N LYS A 143 1.06 -6.71 1.68
CA LYS A 143 0.54 -7.37 2.88
C LYS A 143 1.54 -7.27 4.03
N PRO A 144 1.08 -6.98 5.26
CA PRO A 144 1.97 -6.94 6.41
C PRO A 144 2.54 -8.32 6.72
N THR A 145 3.82 -8.33 7.09
CA THR A 145 4.59 -9.52 7.43
C THR A 145 5.36 -9.29 8.71
N LEU A 146 5.54 -10.37 9.47
CA LEU A 146 6.39 -10.45 10.63
C LEU A 146 7.42 -11.55 10.38
N SER A 147 8.70 -11.22 10.45
CA SER A 147 9.78 -12.16 10.22
C SER A 147 10.68 -12.30 11.43
N TYR A 148 11.26 -13.49 11.59
CA TYR A 148 12.28 -13.79 12.59
C TYR A 148 13.46 -14.47 11.92
N LYS A 149 14.65 -14.33 12.50
CA LYS A 149 15.90 -14.86 11.95
C LYS A 149 16.72 -15.55 13.03
N ALA A 150 17.25 -16.72 12.69
CA ALA A 150 18.22 -17.45 13.52
C ALA A 150 19.43 -17.89 12.69
N VAL A 151 20.56 -18.11 13.35
CA VAL A 151 21.76 -18.72 12.76
C VAL A 151 22.12 -19.94 13.60
N GLN A 152 22.17 -21.12 12.96
CA GLN A 152 22.51 -22.38 13.62
C GLN A 152 23.44 -23.18 12.72
N GLY A 153 24.60 -23.59 13.25
CA GLY A 153 25.60 -24.35 12.47
C GLY A 153 26.12 -23.61 11.24
N GLY A 154 26.18 -22.27 11.28
CA GLY A 154 26.57 -21.43 10.14
C GLY A 154 25.48 -21.21 9.09
N VAL A 155 24.30 -21.82 9.25
CA VAL A 155 23.15 -21.64 8.36
C VAL A 155 22.21 -20.60 8.94
N SER A 156 21.96 -19.52 8.20
CA SER A 156 20.95 -18.52 8.52
C SER A 156 19.59 -19.00 8.04
N ARG A 157 18.60 -19.02 8.93
CA ARG A 157 17.20 -19.35 8.61
C ARG A 157 16.29 -18.18 8.94
N THR A 158 15.27 -17.98 8.12
CA THR A 158 14.30 -16.90 8.28
C THR A 158 12.89 -17.48 8.24
N SER A 159 12.09 -17.19 9.25
CA SER A 159 10.64 -17.42 9.22
C SER A 159 9.94 -16.14 8.77
N ILE A 160 8.91 -16.27 7.93
CA ILE A 160 8.13 -15.16 7.38
C ILE A 160 6.66 -15.49 7.61
N ILE A 161 6.01 -14.71 8.47
CA ILE A 161 4.60 -14.86 8.83
C ILE A 161 3.84 -13.72 8.16
N THR A 162 3.01 -14.03 7.17
CA THR A 162 2.07 -13.07 6.59
C THR A 162 0.89 -12.86 7.54
N LEU A 163 0.56 -11.60 7.81
CA LEU A 163 -0.52 -11.23 8.71
C LEU A 163 -1.79 -10.91 7.89
N THR A 164 -2.78 -11.79 8.00
CA THR A 164 -4.08 -11.63 7.31
C THR A 164 -5.16 -11.26 8.34
N CYS A 165 -5.72 -10.06 8.17
CA CYS A 165 -6.84 -9.58 8.99
C CYS A 165 -8.10 -10.39 8.70
N GLU A 166 -8.61 -11.09 9.72
CA GLU A 166 -9.87 -11.82 9.66
C GLU A 166 -10.67 -11.57 10.94
N GLN A 167 -11.66 -10.67 10.86
CA GLN A 167 -12.36 -10.08 12.02
C GLN A 167 -13.00 -11.10 12.98
N GLN A 168 -13.35 -12.29 12.49
CA GLN A 168 -14.05 -13.33 13.26
C GLN A 168 -13.14 -14.48 13.71
N THR A 169 -11.86 -14.45 13.36
CA THR A 169 -10.92 -15.52 13.66
C THR A 169 -10.04 -15.10 14.84
N ASP A 170 -9.97 -15.92 15.88
CA ASP A 170 -9.06 -15.64 17.00
C ASP A 170 -7.61 -15.76 16.54
N GLY A 171 -7.22 -16.93 16.02
CA GLY A 171 -5.93 -17.14 15.36
C GLY A 171 -5.86 -18.51 14.70
N ILE A 172 -5.55 -18.54 13.41
CA ILE A 172 -5.25 -19.76 12.64
C ILE A 172 -3.88 -19.55 11.99
N LEU A 173 -2.94 -20.46 12.24
CA LEU A 173 -1.65 -20.50 11.56
C LEU A 173 -1.68 -21.56 10.47
N LEU A 174 -1.31 -21.17 9.25
CA LEU A 174 -1.12 -22.07 8.12
C LEU A 174 0.38 -22.08 7.79
N ALA A 175 1.00 -23.26 7.74
CA ALA A 175 2.40 -23.40 7.41
C ALA A 175 2.55 -23.85 5.95
N ALA A 176 3.18 -23.02 5.13
CA ALA A 176 3.49 -23.39 3.75
C ALA A 176 4.84 -24.13 3.66
N GLY A 177 5.66 -24.06 4.71
CA GLY A 177 6.98 -24.68 4.79
C GLY A 177 8.05 -23.87 4.06
N GLU A 178 9.14 -24.55 3.67
CA GLU A 178 10.25 -23.94 2.94
C GLU A 178 9.87 -23.73 1.46
N LYS A 179 9.82 -22.46 1.00
CA LYS A 179 9.57 -22.15 -0.43
C LYS A 179 10.80 -21.61 -1.15
N GLU A 180 11.75 -21.07 -0.39
CA GLU A 180 13.07 -20.69 -0.86
C GLU A 180 14.10 -21.25 0.12
N PRO A 181 15.34 -21.55 -0.33
CA PRO A 181 16.37 -22.06 0.56
C PRO A 181 16.48 -21.24 1.84
N THR A 182 16.30 -21.89 2.99
CA THR A 182 16.35 -21.34 4.35
C THR A 182 15.27 -20.30 4.71
N LYS A 183 14.23 -20.14 3.87
CA LYS A 183 13.08 -19.26 4.16
C LYS A 183 11.79 -20.05 4.28
N TYR A 184 11.15 -19.91 5.43
CA TYR A 184 9.98 -20.67 5.83
C TYR A 184 8.78 -19.75 5.92
N TYR A 185 7.74 -20.08 5.18
CA TYR A 185 6.56 -19.22 5.01
C TYR A 185 5.38 -19.77 5.79
N MET A 186 4.71 -18.87 6.52
CA MET A 186 3.50 -19.14 7.28
C MET A 186 2.50 -17.99 7.07
N GLU A 187 1.21 -18.24 7.28
CA GLU A 187 0.16 -17.24 7.29
C GLU A 187 -0.61 -17.29 8.61
N LEU A 188 -0.66 -16.16 9.32
CA LEU A 188 -1.56 -15.97 10.45
C LEU A 188 -2.85 -15.29 9.96
N LYS A 189 -3.98 -15.97 10.12
CA LYS A 189 -5.31 -15.36 10.00
C LYS A 189 -5.85 -15.05 11.38
N SER A 190 -6.13 -13.78 11.65
CA SER A 190 -6.56 -13.34 12.98
C SER A 190 -7.21 -11.96 12.97
N LYS A 191 -8.15 -11.74 13.90
CA LYS A 191 -8.70 -10.42 14.23
C LYS A 191 -7.67 -9.49 14.88
N TYR A 192 -6.59 -10.04 15.43
CA TYR A 192 -5.49 -9.28 16.04
C TYR A 192 -4.48 -8.77 15.00
N ALA A 193 -4.48 -9.35 13.79
CA ALA A 193 -3.74 -8.83 12.64
C ALA A 193 -4.43 -7.64 11.95
N CYS A 194 -5.66 -7.29 12.36
CA CYS A 194 -6.36 -6.12 11.86
C CYS A 194 -5.84 -4.84 12.54
N PRO A 195 -5.38 -3.83 11.79
CA PRO A 195 -4.98 -2.55 12.37
C PRO A 195 -6.16 -1.92 13.12
N LYS A 196 -5.92 -1.52 14.38
CA LYS A 196 -6.89 -0.81 15.22
C LYS A 196 -6.40 0.59 15.47
N VAL A 197 -7.25 1.59 15.24
CA VAL A 197 -6.94 2.97 15.64
C VAL A 197 -6.86 2.99 17.17
N GLY A 198 -5.71 3.37 17.72
CA GLY A 198 -5.55 3.54 19.16
C GLY A 198 -6.56 4.55 19.71
N PRO A 199 -6.91 4.50 21.02
CA PRO A 199 -7.74 5.54 21.61
C PRO A 199 -7.05 6.89 21.37
N THR A 200 -7.73 7.80 20.66
CA THR A 200 -7.23 9.15 20.42
C THR A 200 -6.98 9.78 21.79
N VAL A 201 -5.71 9.85 22.19
CA VAL A 201 -5.30 10.60 23.38
C VAL A 201 -5.59 12.05 23.04
N THR A 202 -6.77 12.52 23.41
CA THR A 202 -7.06 13.94 23.38
C THR A 202 -6.07 14.54 24.37
N PRO A 203 -5.19 15.48 23.97
CA PRO A 203 -4.22 16.07 24.88
C PRO A 203 -4.99 16.72 26.01
N THR A 204 -5.06 16.03 27.14
CA THR A 204 -5.66 16.61 28.34
C THR A 204 -4.56 17.45 28.93
N THR A 205 -4.59 18.74 28.62
CA THR A 205 -3.76 19.74 29.28
C THR A 205 -4.04 19.64 30.78
N GLN A 206 -3.19 18.92 31.50
CA GLN A 206 -3.22 18.88 32.96
C GLN A 206 -2.83 20.26 33.47
N HIS A 207 -3.83 21.08 33.77
CA HIS A 207 -3.67 22.17 34.72
C HIS A 207 -4.35 21.74 36.02
N GLY A 208 -3.54 21.58 37.06
CA GLY A 208 -4.04 21.24 38.39
C GLY A 208 -4.99 22.32 38.89
N GLY A 209 -6.13 21.89 39.43
CA GLY A 209 -7.11 22.79 40.02
C GLY A 209 -8.43 22.07 40.24
N GLY A 210 -8.54 21.31 41.33
CA GLY A 210 -9.82 20.81 41.78
C GLY A 210 -10.63 21.94 42.42
N ASN A 211 -11.84 22.20 41.90
CA ASN A 211 -13.07 22.09 42.69
C ASN A 211 -14.32 22.17 41.81
N GLU A 212 -15.33 21.41 42.21
CA GLU A 212 -16.78 21.56 41.98
C GLU A 212 -17.40 21.52 40.55
N THR A 213 -18.22 20.47 40.38
CA THR A 213 -19.56 20.43 39.78
C THR A 213 -19.96 21.48 38.74
N LYS A 214 -20.19 21.01 37.50
CA LYS A 214 -21.51 21.08 36.81
C LYS A 214 -21.45 20.33 35.47
N GLY A 215 -22.53 19.61 35.16
CA GLY A 215 -22.69 18.89 33.90
C GLY A 215 -22.61 19.83 32.70
N GLY A 216 -21.80 19.44 31.72
CA GLY A 216 -21.71 20.06 30.41
C GLY A 216 -21.89 18.99 29.34
N LEU A 217 -22.96 19.12 28.56
CA LEU A 217 -23.23 18.33 27.37
C LEU A 217 -22.03 18.40 26.42
N SER A 218 -21.53 17.22 26.04
CA SER A 218 -20.44 17.08 25.09
C SER A 218 -20.88 17.56 23.71
N ILE A 219 -20.14 18.54 23.18
CA ILE A 219 -20.22 18.97 21.79
C ILE A 219 -19.60 17.86 20.94
N GLY A 220 -20.46 16.92 20.55
CA GLY A 220 -20.12 15.79 19.69
C GLY A 220 -21.32 14.91 19.34
N THR A 221 -22.54 15.28 19.73
CA THR A 221 -23.74 14.56 19.31
C THR A 221 -24.08 14.98 17.88
N VAL A 222 -23.66 14.16 16.90
CA VAL A 222 -24.16 14.25 15.52
C VAL A 222 -25.57 13.66 15.52
N LEU A 223 -26.57 14.55 15.56
CA LEU A 223 -27.97 14.20 15.44
C LEU A 223 -28.28 13.97 13.94
N PHE A 224 -28.49 12.73 13.53
CA PHE A 224 -29.03 12.44 12.21
C PHE A 224 -30.55 12.68 12.23
N LEU A 225 -30.99 13.86 11.78
CA LEU A 225 -32.38 14.06 11.41
C LEU A 225 -32.60 13.40 10.04
N SER A 226 -33.21 12.21 10.06
CA SER A 226 -33.81 11.62 8.87
C SER A 226 -35.08 12.38 8.57
N GLU A 227 -35.11 13.14 7.47
CA GLU A 227 -36.37 13.61 6.93
C GLU A 227 -36.43 13.44 5.41
N LYS A 228 -37.52 12.80 5.01
CA LYS A 228 -37.86 12.42 3.64
C LYS A 228 -38.12 13.68 2.81
N ASN A 229 -37.21 14.05 1.91
CA ASN A 229 -37.62 14.58 0.60
C ASN A 229 -36.45 14.62 -0.41
N PRO A 230 -36.69 14.26 -1.70
CA PRO A 230 -35.67 14.20 -2.72
C PRO A 230 -35.60 15.53 -3.48
N GLY A 231 -34.64 16.39 -3.17
CA GLY A 231 -34.45 17.59 -3.98
C GLY A 231 -33.62 18.71 -3.39
N ALA A 232 -32.34 18.47 -3.08
CA ALA A 232 -31.35 19.53 -3.06
C ALA A 232 -29.92 18.96 -3.10
N LYS A 233 -29.26 19.17 -4.23
CA LYS A 233 -27.80 19.12 -4.39
C LYS A 233 -27.25 20.48 -3.91
N LEU A 234 -26.32 20.50 -2.95
CA LEU A 234 -24.89 20.83 -3.13
C LEU A 234 -24.19 21.20 -1.80
N PHE A 235 -23.03 20.57 -1.60
CA PHE A 235 -21.74 21.12 -1.13
C PHE A 235 -21.65 22.03 0.11
N GLN A 236 -20.96 21.54 1.13
CA GLN A 236 -19.98 22.28 1.93
C GLN A 236 -18.94 21.28 2.49
N ILE A 237 -17.73 21.25 1.91
CA ILE A 237 -16.52 20.70 2.54
C ILE A 237 -15.47 21.81 2.48
N PHE A 238 -15.08 22.30 3.66
CA PHE A 238 -13.95 23.18 3.98
C PHE A 238 -13.32 22.50 5.21
N LEU A 239 -12.02 22.23 5.39
CA LEU A 239 -10.77 22.83 4.90
C LEU A 239 -9.63 21.80 5.02
N SER A 240 -8.83 21.66 3.97
CA SER A 240 -7.36 21.59 4.08
C SER A 240 -6.72 22.12 2.78
N GLY A 241 -7.19 23.29 2.31
CA GLY A 241 -6.89 23.83 0.98
C GLY A 241 -5.59 24.63 0.85
N ALA A 242 -4.92 24.99 1.95
CA ALA A 242 -3.76 25.90 1.87
C ALA A 242 -2.50 25.21 1.30
N LYS A 243 -2.26 23.93 1.60
CA LYS A 243 -1.10 23.20 1.09
C LYS A 243 -1.26 22.77 -0.39
N TYR A 244 -2.49 22.45 -0.79
CA TYR A 244 -2.80 22.06 -2.17
C TYR A 244 -2.72 23.24 -3.14
N LEU A 245 -3.12 24.44 -2.72
CA LEU A 245 -3.07 25.62 -3.60
C LEU A 245 -1.63 26.07 -3.92
N ALA A 246 -0.70 25.88 -2.99
CA ALA A 246 0.72 26.16 -3.22
C ALA A 246 1.36 25.19 -4.22
N LEU A 247 1.03 23.89 -4.12
CA LEU A 247 1.49 22.87 -5.06
C LEU A 247 0.89 23.05 -6.46
N LEU A 248 -0.39 23.44 -6.55
CA LEU A 248 -1.05 23.78 -7.82
C LEU A 248 -0.43 25.03 -8.47
N LYS A 249 -0.08 26.07 -7.70
CA LYS A 249 0.61 27.25 -8.25
C LYS A 249 2.02 26.93 -8.76
N MET A 250 2.78 26.10 -8.06
CA MET A 250 4.10 25.68 -8.53
C MET A 250 4.04 24.78 -9.77
N ALA A 251 3.10 23.83 -9.80
CA ALA A 251 2.90 22.97 -10.97
C ALA A 251 2.50 23.79 -12.20
N TYR A 252 1.62 24.78 -12.04
CA TYR A 252 1.18 25.68 -13.12
C TYR A 252 2.35 26.53 -13.68
N CYS A 253 3.21 27.08 -12.82
CA CYS A 253 4.40 27.84 -13.26
C CYS A 253 5.40 26.97 -14.04
N LEU A 254 5.63 25.73 -13.63
CA LEU A 254 6.58 24.82 -14.29
C LEU A 254 6.07 24.34 -15.66
N SER A 255 4.76 24.15 -15.82
CA SER A 255 4.17 23.72 -17.10
C SER A 255 4.07 24.82 -18.15
N PHE A 256 3.92 26.09 -17.75
CA PHE A 256 3.74 27.19 -18.71
C PHE A 256 5.00 28.07 -18.92
N GLY A 257 5.95 28.08 -17.99
CA GLY A 257 7.18 28.87 -18.12
C GLY A 257 8.09 28.45 -19.29
N ARG A 258 8.05 27.18 -19.70
CA ARG A 258 8.85 26.67 -20.85
C ARG A 258 8.12 26.68 -22.19
N VAL A 259 6.80 26.86 -22.20
CA VAL A 259 6.00 26.85 -23.45
C VAL A 259 5.94 28.25 -24.07
N GLY A 260 6.06 29.32 -23.27
CA GLY A 260 6.13 30.70 -23.78
C GLY A 260 7.34 30.97 -24.68
N ASP A 261 8.50 30.40 -24.35
CA ASP A 261 9.72 30.63 -25.14
C ASP A 261 9.74 29.84 -26.46
N LEU A 262 9.10 28.66 -26.51
CA LEU A 262 9.06 27.83 -27.72
C LEU A 262 8.03 28.30 -28.76
N ILE A 263 6.96 28.99 -28.34
CA ILE A 263 5.95 29.52 -29.27
C ILE A 263 6.43 30.83 -29.91
N THR A 264 7.18 31.65 -29.17
CA THR A 264 7.70 32.92 -29.71
C THR A 264 8.80 32.71 -30.76
N GLN A 265 9.61 31.65 -30.62
CA GLN A 265 10.69 31.36 -31.58
C GLN A 265 10.21 30.81 -32.94
N LYS A 266 8.98 30.31 -33.04
CA LYS A 266 8.45 29.68 -34.27
C LYS A 266 7.62 30.62 -35.15
N CYS A 267 7.28 31.82 -34.68
CA CYS A 267 6.47 32.80 -35.42
C CYS A 267 7.31 33.80 -36.24
N ASP A 268 8.62 33.91 -36.01
CA ASP A 268 9.50 34.79 -36.81
C ASP A 268 9.99 34.16 -38.12
N GLY A 269 9.87 32.83 -38.28
CA GLY A 269 10.36 32.10 -39.46
C GLY A 269 9.38 31.95 -40.63
N PHE A 270 8.21 32.59 -40.60
CA PHE A 270 7.15 32.39 -41.61
C PHE A 270 6.87 33.61 -42.50
N LYS A 271 7.75 34.63 -42.50
CA LYS A 271 7.57 35.86 -43.32
C LYS A 271 8.28 35.88 -44.67
N ASP A 272 9.11 34.89 -45.01
CA ASP A 272 9.97 34.95 -46.21
C ASP A 272 9.66 33.94 -47.32
N CYS A 273 8.43 33.44 -47.44
CA CYS A 273 8.03 32.57 -48.57
C CYS A 273 6.79 33.11 -49.30
N ALA A 274 6.93 34.29 -49.90
CA ALA A 274 6.01 34.77 -50.94
C ALA A 274 6.69 35.87 -51.77
N LYS A 275 7.63 35.49 -52.64
CA LYS A 275 8.10 36.26 -53.81
C LYS A 275 9.08 35.41 -54.60
N GLU A 276 8.59 34.72 -55.60
CA GLU A 276 9.27 34.36 -56.85
C GLU A 276 8.27 33.53 -57.67
N ASP A 277 7.66 34.18 -58.66
CA ASP A 277 7.18 33.61 -59.93
C ASP A 277 6.52 34.76 -60.72
N GLU A 278 7.36 35.47 -61.48
CA GLU A 278 7.00 36.22 -62.70
C GLU A 278 8.05 35.89 -63.77
#